data_AF-A0A0R2QBH4-F1
#
_entry.id   AF-A0A0R2QBH4-F1
#
_cell.length_a   1.000
_cell.length_b   1.000
_cell.length_c   1.000
_cell.angle_alpha   90.00
_cell.angle_beta   90.00
_cell.angle_gamma   90.00
#
_symmetry.space_group_name_H-M   'P 1'
#
loop_
_entity.id
_entity.type
_entity.pdbx_description
1 polymer ?
#
loop_
_entity_poly.entity_id
_entity_poly.type
_entity_poly.pdbx_seq_one_letter_code
_entity_poly.pdbx_strand_id
1 'polypeptide(L)'
;MPTDFNRFEMSKRGYDPEAVERELNALNSELVRVKEQAGENSEALQRALAQLAQSEAKLIGTIAPSFSSLGAEAAELLIKAETTAREIEGAAAETAQELIQSATLEAKRITQNAEDIYQDQISAAERRVARRIAGAKHDAGLLIMKATSEAKDKLRAVELEVARMRGQAATEVAALKTTARREVEAKKAELDAKIAGQEFLNLDQLGIKQAAKDLAIADLESKFKTRRRAAEKEYLEKHNEAVRQTEGYLESAKTDLTDLKKTISTIRLEIQALEMEAGQAQSRILADARSQAEAIVHSADIEATEINAKALESIAELEKASELNMKNIENRVRSGELYLKNLRSLVTNTDSSEE
;
A
#
# COMPACT_ATOMS: atom_id res chain seq x y z
N MET A 1 -61.77 3.13 -95.68
CA MET A 1 -61.80 4.59 -95.52
C MET A 1 -60.35 5.07 -95.44
N PRO A 2 -59.85 5.89 -96.38
CA PRO A 2 -58.52 6.45 -96.27
C PRO A 2 -58.58 7.60 -95.27
N THR A 3 -58.11 7.37 -94.04
CA THR A 3 -57.96 8.43 -93.04
C THR A 3 -56.59 9.05 -93.23
N ASP A 4 -56.55 10.24 -93.81
CA ASP A 4 -55.35 11.08 -93.88
C ASP A 4 -54.81 11.32 -92.45
N PHE A 5 -53.73 10.64 -92.08
CA PHE A 5 -53.07 10.77 -90.77
C PHE A 5 -52.00 11.89 -90.79
N ASN A 6 -52.28 13.03 -91.42
CA ASN A 6 -51.39 14.18 -91.24
C ASN A 6 -51.88 15.04 -90.09
N ARG A 7 -51.35 14.77 -88.88
CA ARG A 7 -51.67 15.51 -87.64
C ARG A 7 -50.92 16.83 -87.50
N PHE A 8 -50.08 17.18 -88.48
CA PHE A 8 -49.21 18.35 -88.43
C PHE A 8 -49.67 19.43 -89.42
N GLU A 9 -49.90 20.65 -88.94
CA GLU A 9 -50.20 21.79 -89.81
C GLU A 9 -48.93 22.28 -90.55
N MET A 10 -49.06 22.63 -91.83
CA MET A 10 -47.95 23.12 -92.66
C MET A 10 -47.83 24.65 -92.58
N SER A 11 -46.69 25.14 -92.05
CA SER A 11 -46.24 26.52 -92.18
C SER A 11 -45.48 26.75 -93.50
N LYS A 12 -45.23 28.00 -93.89
CA LYS A 12 -44.80 28.45 -95.24
C LYS A 12 -43.55 27.75 -95.83
N ARG A 13 -42.84 26.90 -95.08
CA ARG A 13 -41.72 26.05 -95.53
C ARG A 13 -41.60 24.68 -94.83
N GLY A 14 -42.63 24.16 -94.15
CA GLY A 14 -42.56 22.87 -93.45
C GLY A 14 -43.62 22.68 -92.37
N TYR A 15 -43.55 21.61 -91.58
CA TYR A 15 -44.44 21.39 -90.44
C TYR A 15 -44.16 22.39 -89.31
N ASP A 16 -45.21 22.81 -88.59
CA ASP A 16 -45.08 23.65 -87.40
C ASP A 16 -44.24 22.95 -86.30
N PRO A 17 -43.06 23.49 -85.93
CA PRO A 17 -42.20 22.89 -84.92
C PRO A 17 -42.89 22.67 -83.57
N GLU A 18 -43.76 23.59 -83.13
CA GLU A 18 -44.44 23.49 -81.83
C GLU A 18 -45.54 22.42 -81.80
N ALA A 19 -46.26 22.23 -82.91
CA ALA A 19 -47.21 21.12 -83.06
C ALA A 19 -46.49 19.76 -83.13
N VAL A 20 -45.37 19.69 -83.84
CA VAL A 20 -44.55 18.47 -83.95
C VAL A 20 -43.96 18.10 -82.59
N GLU A 21 -43.43 19.05 -81.84
CA GLU A 21 -42.85 18.81 -80.52
C GLU A 21 -43.88 18.31 -79.50
N ARG A 22 -45.12 18.82 -79.54
CA ARG A 22 -46.22 18.34 -78.69
C ARG A 22 -46.60 16.89 -78.97
N GLU A 23 -46.74 16.50 -80.23
CA GLU A 23 -47.05 15.09 -80.58
C GLU A 23 -45.85 14.17 -80.32
N LEU A 24 -44.61 14.64 -80.53
CA LEU A 24 -43.42 13.87 -80.15
C LEU A 24 -43.38 13.63 -78.65
N ASN A 25 -43.72 14.62 -77.83
CA ASN A 25 -43.79 14.46 -76.38
C ASN A 25 -44.93 13.52 -75.96
N ALA A 26 -46.11 13.63 -76.60
CA ALA A 26 -47.22 12.71 -76.37
C ALA A 26 -46.85 11.26 -76.75
N LEU A 27 -46.26 11.05 -77.93
CA LEU A 27 -45.80 9.75 -78.39
C LEU A 27 -44.70 9.17 -77.49
N ASN A 28 -43.78 10.02 -77.01
CA ASN A 28 -42.74 9.59 -76.08
C ASN A 28 -43.35 9.17 -74.73
N SER A 29 -44.39 9.87 -74.25
CA SER A 29 -45.12 9.47 -73.05
C SER A 29 -45.88 8.15 -73.22
N GLU A 30 -46.50 7.91 -74.39
CA GLU A 30 -47.13 6.64 -74.71
C GLU A 30 -46.10 5.51 -74.84
N LEU A 31 -44.93 5.78 -75.43
CA LEU A 31 -43.83 4.82 -75.54
C LEU A 31 -43.29 4.43 -74.17
N VAL A 32 -43.16 5.38 -73.24
CA VAL A 32 -42.79 5.11 -71.84
C VAL A 32 -43.83 4.21 -71.18
N ARG A 33 -45.12 4.54 -71.33
CA ARG A 33 -46.21 3.75 -70.75
C ARG A 33 -46.26 2.32 -71.30
N VAL A 34 -46.06 2.14 -72.60
CA VAL A 34 -46.02 0.81 -73.23
C VAL A 34 -44.80 0.02 -72.75
N LYS A 35 -43.65 0.67 -72.55
CA LYS A 35 -42.46 0.04 -71.98
C LYS A 35 -42.67 -0.40 -70.53
N GLU A 36 -43.30 0.44 -69.71
CA GLU A 36 -43.66 0.09 -68.32
C GLU A 36 -44.60 -1.12 -68.31
N GLN A 37 -45.66 -1.10 -69.12
CA GLN A 37 -46.61 -2.21 -69.20
C GLN A 37 -45.99 -3.50 -69.74
N ALA A 38 -45.04 -3.41 -70.68
CA ALA A 38 -44.27 -4.56 -71.15
C ALA A 38 -43.35 -5.12 -70.05
N GLY A 39 -42.76 -4.25 -69.22
CA GLY A 39 -41.99 -4.63 -68.04
C GLY A 39 -42.83 -5.38 -67.02
N GLU A 40 -43.98 -4.81 -66.63
CA GLU A 40 -44.93 -5.44 -65.71
C GLU A 40 -45.42 -6.80 -66.20
N ASN A 41 -45.75 -6.91 -67.49
CA ASN A 41 -46.16 -8.17 -68.11
C ASN A 41 -45.02 -9.21 -68.14
N SER A 42 -43.78 -8.79 -68.38
CA SER A 42 -42.61 -9.66 -68.33
C SER A 42 -42.38 -10.20 -66.91
N GLU A 43 -42.50 -9.35 -65.89
CA GLU A 43 -42.40 -9.77 -64.50
C GLU A 43 -43.54 -10.71 -64.09
N ALA A 44 -44.76 -10.44 -64.54
CA ALA A 44 -45.91 -11.31 -64.31
C ALA A 44 -45.72 -12.68 -64.99
N LEU A 45 -45.19 -12.70 -66.21
CA LEU A 45 -44.85 -13.92 -66.93
C LEU A 45 -43.76 -14.71 -66.22
N GLN A 46 -42.69 -14.05 -65.75
CA GLN A 46 -41.65 -14.71 -64.96
C GLN A 46 -42.20 -15.30 -63.67
N ARG A 47 -43.08 -14.57 -62.96
CA ARG A 47 -43.76 -15.07 -61.77
C ARG A 47 -44.64 -16.29 -62.07
N ALA A 48 -45.41 -16.24 -63.16
CA ALA A 48 -46.26 -17.35 -63.58
C ALA A 48 -45.44 -18.58 -63.99
N LEU A 49 -44.32 -18.39 -64.71
CA LEU A 49 -43.39 -19.48 -65.06
C LEU A 49 -42.72 -20.08 -63.83
N ALA A 50 -42.34 -19.26 -62.85
CA ALA A 50 -41.79 -19.74 -61.58
C ALA A 50 -42.83 -20.56 -60.78
N GLN A 51 -44.09 -20.11 -60.76
CA GLN A 51 -45.19 -20.85 -60.14
C GLN A 51 -45.50 -22.16 -60.88
N LEU A 52 -45.46 -22.14 -62.21
CA LEU A 52 -45.64 -23.33 -63.04
C LEU A 52 -44.53 -24.35 -62.75
N ALA A 53 -43.26 -23.94 -62.79
CA ALA A 53 -42.12 -24.79 -62.45
C ALA A 53 -42.22 -25.35 -61.02
N GLN A 54 -42.68 -24.55 -60.06
CA GLN A 54 -42.92 -25.02 -58.69
C GLN A 54 -44.07 -26.05 -58.63
N SER A 55 -45.14 -25.86 -59.40
CA SER A 55 -46.27 -26.79 -59.46
C SER A 55 -45.89 -28.11 -60.16
N GLU A 56 -45.08 -28.05 -61.22
CA GLU A 56 -44.53 -29.21 -61.91
C GLU A 56 -43.58 -30.00 -61.00
N ALA A 57 -42.71 -29.32 -60.24
CA ALA A 57 -41.85 -29.96 -59.26
C ALA A 57 -42.66 -30.69 -58.16
N LYS A 58 -43.78 -30.09 -57.70
CA LYS A 58 -44.71 -30.74 -56.77
C LYS A 58 -45.41 -31.95 -57.39
N LEU A 59 -45.83 -31.84 -58.66
CA LEU A 59 -46.47 -32.91 -59.42
C LEU A 59 -45.54 -34.12 -59.62
N ILE A 60 -44.27 -33.88 -59.95
CA ILE A 60 -43.23 -34.90 -60.05
C ILE A 60 -43.01 -35.58 -58.67
N GLY A 61 -43.11 -34.82 -57.57
CA GLY A 61 -43.06 -35.38 -56.22
C GLY A 61 -44.25 -36.27 -55.85
N THR A 62 -45.41 -36.08 -56.48
CA THR A 62 -46.62 -36.91 -56.24
C THR A 62 -46.69 -38.19 -57.08
N ILE A 63 -45.98 -38.27 -58.22
CA ILE A 63 -45.96 -39.48 -59.06
C ILE A 63 -44.89 -40.43 -58.51
N ALA A 64 -45.32 -41.29 -57.57
CA ALA A 64 -44.61 -42.44 -56.99
C ALA A 64 -43.12 -42.20 -56.60
N PRO A 65 -42.79 -42.11 -55.29
CA PRO A 65 -41.40 -41.89 -54.90
C PRO A 65 -40.57 -43.11 -55.32
N SER A 66 -39.44 -42.91 -55.98
CA SER A 66 -38.51 -43.98 -56.35
C SER A 66 -37.48 -44.20 -55.23
N PHE A 67 -36.87 -45.39 -55.13
CA PHE A 67 -35.82 -45.66 -54.13
C PHE A 67 -34.62 -44.68 -54.21
N SER A 68 -34.36 -44.09 -55.38
CA SER A 68 -33.32 -43.07 -55.54
C SER A 68 -33.73 -41.72 -54.95
N SER A 69 -35.02 -41.37 -54.94
CA SER A 69 -35.52 -40.14 -54.31
C SER A 69 -35.36 -40.16 -52.78
N LEU A 70 -35.59 -41.31 -52.15
CA LEU A 70 -35.37 -41.47 -50.70
C LEU A 70 -33.88 -41.41 -50.32
N GLY A 71 -33.01 -41.96 -51.17
CA GLY A 71 -31.57 -41.84 -50.97
C GLY A 71 -31.07 -40.41 -51.14
N ALA A 72 -31.64 -39.66 -52.09
CA ALA A 72 -31.36 -38.24 -52.29
C ALA A 72 -31.83 -37.39 -51.11
N GLU A 73 -33.03 -37.65 -50.58
CA GLU A 73 -33.60 -36.94 -49.44
C GLU A 73 -32.85 -37.25 -48.12
N ALA A 74 -32.43 -38.51 -47.91
CA ALA A 74 -31.57 -38.88 -46.79
C ALA A 74 -30.16 -38.24 -46.88
N ALA A 75 -29.60 -38.15 -48.08
CA ALA A 75 -28.33 -37.45 -48.32
C ALA A 75 -28.49 -35.94 -48.06
N GLU A 76 -29.59 -35.32 -48.49
CA GLU A 76 -29.88 -33.92 -48.22
C GLU A 76 -30.06 -33.65 -46.72
N LEU A 77 -30.72 -34.56 -45.98
CA LEU A 77 -30.86 -34.47 -44.52
C LEU A 77 -29.49 -34.56 -43.82
N LEU A 78 -28.62 -35.47 -44.25
CA LEU A 78 -27.26 -35.60 -43.71
C LEU A 78 -26.42 -34.35 -43.98
N ILE A 79 -26.50 -33.80 -45.19
CA ILE A 79 -25.83 -32.55 -45.54
C ILE A 79 -26.36 -31.40 -44.67
N LYS A 80 -27.69 -31.32 -44.49
CA LYS A 80 -28.31 -30.32 -43.60
C LYS A 80 -27.85 -30.46 -42.17
N ALA A 81 -27.86 -31.68 -41.63
CA ALA A 81 -27.41 -31.97 -40.27
C ALA A 81 -25.92 -31.66 -40.09
N GLU A 82 -25.09 -31.94 -41.09
CA GLU A 82 -23.67 -31.59 -41.07
C GLU A 82 -23.46 -30.07 -41.13
N THR A 83 -24.23 -29.35 -41.96
CA THR A 83 -24.17 -27.88 -41.99
C THR A 83 -24.62 -27.27 -40.67
N THR A 84 -25.72 -27.73 -40.06
CA THR A 84 -26.15 -27.21 -38.75
C THR A 84 -25.19 -27.60 -37.64
N ALA A 85 -24.59 -28.79 -37.66
CA ALA A 85 -23.55 -29.17 -36.70
C ALA A 85 -22.34 -28.22 -36.80
N ARG A 86 -21.86 -27.93 -38.01
CA ARG A 86 -20.77 -26.96 -38.22
C ARG A 86 -21.15 -25.53 -37.80
N GLU A 87 -22.39 -25.11 -38.04
CA GLU A 87 -22.89 -23.81 -37.58
C GLU A 87 -22.92 -23.72 -36.05
N ILE A 88 -23.37 -24.78 -35.36
CA ILE A 88 -23.39 -24.84 -33.90
C ILE A 88 -21.96 -24.89 -33.33
N GLU A 89 -21.05 -25.66 -33.93
CA GLU A 89 -19.63 -25.69 -33.54
C GLU A 89 -18.99 -24.32 -33.73
N GLY A 90 -19.25 -23.64 -34.85
CA GLY A 90 -18.76 -22.29 -35.12
C GLY A 90 -19.28 -21.29 -34.09
N ALA A 91 -20.58 -21.30 -33.81
CA ALA A 91 -21.20 -20.44 -32.81
C ALA A 91 -20.68 -20.72 -31.39
N ALA A 92 -20.50 -22.00 -31.02
CA ALA A 92 -19.95 -22.38 -29.73
C ALA A 92 -18.48 -21.93 -29.59
N ALA A 93 -17.68 -22.05 -30.66
CA ALA A 93 -16.30 -21.58 -30.68
C ALA A 93 -16.21 -20.06 -30.54
N GLU A 94 -17.08 -19.32 -31.23
CA GLU A 94 -17.16 -17.85 -31.13
C GLU A 94 -17.56 -17.42 -29.71
N THR A 95 -18.61 -18.01 -29.14
CA THR A 95 -19.03 -17.72 -27.75
C THR A 95 -17.94 -18.05 -26.73
N ALA A 96 -17.23 -19.17 -26.91
CA ALA A 96 -16.11 -19.55 -26.04
C ALA A 96 -14.96 -18.55 -26.13
N GLN A 97 -14.66 -18.07 -27.33
CA GLN A 97 -13.61 -17.09 -27.56
C GLN A 97 -13.97 -15.73 -26.96
N GLU A 98 -15.23 -15.29 -27.08
CA GLU A 98 -15.75 -14.10 -26.40
C GLU A 98 -15.66 -14.24 -24.87
N LEU A 99 -16.04 -15.40 -24.33
CA LEU A 99 -15.98 -15.65 -22.90
C LEU A 99 -14.54 -15.58 -22.38
N ILE A 100 -13.59 -16.21 -23.08
CA ILE A 100 -12.16 -16.17 -22.74
C ILE A 100 -11.62 -14.74 -22.82
N GLN A 101 -11.99 -13.98 -23.85
CA GLN A 101 -11.58 -12.57 -23.96
C GLN A 101 -12.15 -11.72 -22.82
N SER A 102 -13.42 -11.90 -22.47
CA SER A 102 -14.05 -11.17 -21.37
C SER A 102 -13.40 -11.51 -20.02
N ALA A 103 -13.15 -12.80 -19.76
CA ALA A 103 -12.52 -13.27 -18.54
C ALA A 103 -11.07 -12.78 -18.43
N THR A 104 -10.32 -12.77 -19.54
CA THR A 104 -8.93 -12.26 -19.54
C THR A 104 -8.87 -10.76 -19.34
N LEU A 105 -9.78 -9.99 -19.92
CA LEU A 105 -9.92 -8.55 -19.67
C LEU A 105 -10.28 -8.28 -18.21
N GLU A 106 -11.22 -9.03 -17.65
CA GLU A 106 -11.66 -8.87 -16.27
C GLU A 106 -10.55 -9.25 -15.28
N ALA A 107 -9.83 -10.35 -15.54
CA ALA A 107 -8.65 -10.73 -14.76
C ALA A 107 -7.59 -9.62 -14.78
N LYS A 108 -7.30 -9.05 -15.95
CA LYS A 108 -6.35 -7.93 -16.08
C LYS A 108 -6.83 -6.69 -15.31
N ARG A 109 -8.12 -6.38 -15.38
CA ARG A 109 -8.73 -5.27 -14.63
C ARG A 109 -8.60 -5.47 -13.12
N ILE A 110 -8.87 -6.68 -12.63
CA ILE A 110 -8.71 -7.02 -11.21
C ILE A 110 -7.25 -6.89 -10.78
N THR A 111 -6.31 -7.42 -11.56
CA THR A 111 -4.88 -7.32 -11.22
C THR A 111 -4.41 -5.87 -11.18
N GLN A 112 -4.86 -5.04 -12.12
CA GLN A 112 -4.47 -3.63 -12.19
C GLN A 112 -5.08 -2.82 -11.03
N ASN A 113 -6.36 -3.05 -10.71
CA ASN A 113 -6.98 -2.44 -9.54
C ASN A 113 -6.27 -2.84 -8.23
N ALA A 114 -5.88 -4.10 -8.10
CA ALA A 114 -5.14 -4.58 -6.93
C ALA A 114 -3.78 -3.87 -6.83
N GLU A 115 -3.05 -3.76 -7.95
CA GLU A 115 -1.77 -3.05 -8.01
C GLU A 115 -1.91 -1.57 -7.63
N ASP A 116 -2.92 -0.88 -8.15
CA ASP A 116 -3.21 0.52 -7.82
C ASP A 116 -3.50 0.69 -6.31
N ILE A 117 -4.33 -0.18 -5.74
CA ILE A 117 -4.64 -0.17 -4.29
C ILE A 117 -3.36 -0.41 -3.46
N TYR A 118 -2.51 -1.36 -3.87
CA TYR A 118 -1.24 -1.63 -3.18
C TYR A 118 -0.29 -0.44 -3.27
N GLN A 119 -0.15 0.19 -4.44
CA GLN A 119 0.68 1.39 -4.61
C GLN A 119 0.19 2.55 -3.74
N ASP A 120 -1.13 2.76 -3.65
CA ASP A 120 -1.72 3.76 -2.78
C ASP A 120 -1.46 3.47 -1.29
N GLN A 121 -1.58 2.20 -0.88
CA GLN A 121 -1.31 1.79 0.50
C GLN A 121 0.16 1.96 0.87
N ILE A 122 1.09 1.56 -0.01
CA ILE A 122 2.54 1.74 0.16
C ILE A 122 2.85 3.24 0.27
N SER A 123 2.37 4.05 -0.67
CA SER A 123 2.57 5.49 -0.66
C SER A 123 2.00 6.16 0.60
N ALA A 124 0.84 5.71 1.08
CA ALA A 124 0.25 6.20 2.32
C ALA A 124 1.06 5.77 3.55
N ALA A 125 1.58 4.54 3.57
CA ALA A 125 2.47 4.04 4.62
C ALA A 125 3.79 4.81 4.66
N GLU A 126 4.44 5.03 3.52
CA GLU A 126 5.66 5.82 3.40
C GLU A 126 5.46 7.25 3.91
N ARG A 127 4.37 7.92 3.51
CA ARG A 127 4.01 9.26 4.03
C ARG A 127 3.81 9.25 5.54
N ARG A 128 3.21 8.20 6.11
CA ARG A 128 3.03 8.05 7.57
C ARG A 128 4.38 7.87 8.28
N VAL A 129 5.26 7.04 7.76
CA VAL A 129 6.61 6.80 8.30
C VAL A 129 7.44 8.09 8.22
N ALA A 130 7.44 8.78 7.09
CA ALA A 130 8.15 10.04 6.91
C ALA A 130 7.71 11.11 7.93
N ARG A 131 6.40 11.25 8.17
CA ARG A 131 5.89 12.15 9.21
C ARG A 131 6.32 11.74 10.62
N ARG A 132 6.31 10.45 10.96
CA ARG A 132 6.77 9.97 12.27
C ARG A 132 8.27 10.23 12.47
N ILE A 133 9.09 10.00 11.45
CA ILE A 133 10.53 10.28 11.51
C ILE A 133 10.78 11.78 11.66
N ALA A 134 10.06 12.62 10.91
CA ALA A 134 10.17 14.07 11.03
C ALA A 134 9.76 14.57 12.43
N GLY A 135 8.66 14.06 12.98
CA GLY A 135 8.22 14.35 14.36
C GLY A 135 9.26 13.91 15.39
N ALA A 136 9.76 12.67 15.31
CA ALA A 136 10.78 12.17 16.23
C ALA A 136 12.09 12.98 16.17
N LYS A 137 12.52 13.41 14.98
CA LYS A 137 13.68 14.30 14.82
C LYS A 137 13.45 15.67 15.44
N HIS A 138 12.25 16.23 15.27
CA HIS A 138 11.88 17.50 15.89
C HIS A 138 11.88 17.42 17.41
N ASP A 139 11.24 16.40 17.98
CA ASP A 139 11.17 16.17 19.42
C ASP A 139 12.56 15.93 20.03
N ALA A 140 13.40 15.14 19.35
CA ALA A 140 14.80 14.94 19.75
C ALA A 140 15.59 16.26 19.73
N GLY A 141 15.39 17.10 18.70
CA GLY A 141 15.99 18.43 18.62
C GLY A 141 15.57 19.33 19.79
N LEU A 142 14.27 19.36 20.11
CA LEU A 142 13.75 20.12 21.25
C LEU A 142 14.32 19.62 22.58
N LEU A 143 14.44 18.30 22.76
CA LEU A 143 15.02 17.71 23.96
C LEU A 143 16.49 18.10 24.13
N ILE A 144 17.28 18.03 23.05
CA ILE A 144 18.69 18.46 23.06
C ILE A 144 18.78 19.96 23.37
N MET A 145 17.96 20.80 22.77
CA MET A 145 17.93 22.24 23.06
C MET A 145 17.58 22.52 24.53
N LYS A 146 16.58 21.83 25.07
CA LYS A 146 16.19 21.96 26.48
C LYS A 146 17.31 21.50 27.41
N ALA A 147 17.88 20.31 27.17
CA ALA A 147 18.96 19.76 27.99
C ALA A 147 20.21 20.64 27.96
N THR A 148 20.57 21.19 26.80
CA THR A 148 21.71 22.11 26.67
C THR A 148 21.47 23.44 27.37
N SER A 149 20.25 23.99 27.30
CA SER A 149 19.88 25.19 28.06
C SER A 149 19.96 24.95 29.57
N GLU A 150 19.35 23.87 30.05
CA GLU A 150 19.38 23.51 31.48
C GLU A 150 20.79 23.26 31.99
N ALA A 151 21.64 22.59 31.20
CA ALA A 151 23.04 22.38 31.53
C ALA A 151 23.79 23.72 31.64
N LYS A 152 23.55 24.66 30.73
CA LYS A 152 24.16 25.99 30.74
C LYS A 152 23.71 26.81 31.96
N ASP A 153 22.44 26.73 32.32
CA ASP A 153 21.90 27.45 33.47
C ASP A 153 22.44 26.88 34.79
N LYS A 154 22.55 25.54 34.90
CA LYS A 154 23.24 24.90 36.03
C LYS A 154 24.71 25.31 36.13
N LEU A 155 25.44 25.35 35.00
CA LEU A 155 26.84 25.76 34.99
C LEU A 155 26.99 27.20 35.50
N ARG A 156 26.14 28.12 35.02
CA ARG A 156 26.11 29.51 35.50
C ARG A 156 25.81 29.61 36.99
N ALA A 157 24.86 28.83 37.50
CA ALA A 157 24.54 28.81 38.92
C ALA A 157 25.76 28.35 39.76
N VAL A 158 26.44 27.30 39.31
CA VAL A 158 27.67 26.81 39.95
C VAL A 158 28.79 27.85 39.88
N GLU A 159 28.99 28.51 38.74
CA GLU A 159 29.99 29.59 38.60
C GLU A 159 29.73 30.75 39.57
N LEU A 160 28.48 31.17 39.71
CA LEU A 160 28.07 32.20 40.66
C LEU A 160 28.32 31.77 42.11
N GLU A 161 28.00 30.53 42.45
CA GLU A 161 28.23 29.99 43.80
C GLU A 161 29.73 29.87 44.11
N VAL A 162 30.54 29.41 43.16
CA VAL A 162 32.01 29.37 43.28
C VAL A 162 32.57 30.77 43.45
N ALA A 163 32.07 31.76 42.70
CA ALA A 163 32.47 33.16 42.86
C ALA A 163 32.11 33.70 44.26
N ARG A 164 30.91 33.38 44.75
CA ARG A 164 30.46 33.73 46.11
C ARG A 164 31.38 33.11 47.17
N MET A 165 31.69 31.82 47.06
CA MET A 165 32.58 31.11 47.98
C MET A 165 33.99 31.69 47.97
N ARG A 166 34.53 32.00 46.78
CA ARG A 166 35.84 32.68 46.65
C ARG A 166 35.84 34.06 47.31
N GLY A 167 34.75 34.82 47.14
CA GLY A 167 34.58 36.12 47.81
C GLY A 167 34.60 35.98 49.32
N GLN A 168 33.84 35.04 49.88
CA GLN A 168 33.82 34.75 51.31
C GLN A 168 35.21 34.32 51.82
N ALA A 169 35.85 33.36 51.15
CA ALA A 169 37.19 32.90 51.51
C ALA A 169 38.22 34.04 51.46
N ALA A 170 38.17 34.92 50.46
CA ALA A 170 39.06 36.08 50.39
C ALA A 170 38.84 37.05 51.57
N THR A 171 37.59 37.29 51.98
CA THR A 171 37.28 38.12 53.15
C THR A 171 37.75 37.48 54.45
N GLU A 172 37.58 36.18 54.62
CA GLU A 172 38.07 35.44 55.79
C GLU A 172 39.59 35.45 55.86
N VAL A 173 40.28 35.20 54.75
CA VAL A 173 41.75 35.27 54.66
C VAL A 173 42.25 36.68 54.98
N ALA A 174 41.58 37.73 54.49
CA ALA A 174 41.94 39.11 54.80
C ALA A 174 41.71 39.46 56.28
N ALA A 175 40.61 38.98 56.86
CA ALA A 175 40.32 39.13 58.29
C ALA A 175 41.39 38.43 59.14
N LEU A 176 41.70 37.17 58.84
CA LEU A 176 42.75 36.39 59.49
C LEU A 176 44.14 37.03 59.36
N LYS A 177 44.48 37.56 58.18
CA LYS A 177 45.75 38.27 57.99
C LYS A 177 45.81 39.54 58.83
N THR A 178 44.69 40.25 58.97
CA THR A 178 44.60 41.47 59.78
C THR A 178 44.69 41.17 61.27
N THR A 179 43.98 40.15 61.76
CA THR A 179 44.06 39.71 63.16
C THR A 179 45.47 39.20 63.47
N ALA A 180 46.04 38.33 62.63
CA ALA A 180 47.41 37.85 62.78
C ALA A 180 48.43 39.00 62.79
N ARG A 181 48.29 40.01 61.91
CA ARG A 181 49.15 41.19 61.93
C ARG A 181 49.01 41.97 63.23
N ARG A 182 47.79 42.19 63.72
CA ARG A 182 47.55 42.87 65.01
C ARG A 182 48.16 42.10 66.18
N GLU A 183 48.01 40.78 66.20
CA GLU A 183 48.61 39.93 67.23
C GLU A 183 50.14 39.98 67.17
N VAL A 184 50.73 39.95 65.98
CA VAL A 184 52.18 40.09 65.80
C VAL A 184 52.67 41.45 66.29
N GLU A 185 52.00 42.54 65.93
CA GLU A 185 52.37 43.88 66.40
C GLU A 185 52.17 44.03 67.92
N ALA A 186 51.09 43.48 68.48
CA ALA A 186 50.89 43.43 69.93
C ALA A 186 52.00 42.64 70.63
N LYS A 187 52.42 41.50 70.07
CA LYS A 187 53.55 40.71 70.58
C LYS A 187 54.89 41.42 70.43
N LYS A 188 55.11 42.17 69.34
CA LYS A 188 56.30 43.02 69.21
C LYS A 188 56.32 44.11 70.25
N ALA A 189 55.22 44.85 70.44
CA ALA A 189 55.12 45.87 71.48
C ALA A 189 55.33 45.28 72.90
N GLU A 190 54.78 44.08 73.17
CA GLU A 190 55.02 43.35 74.41
C GLU A 190 56.51 42.99 74.57
N LEU A 191 57.18 42.57 73.50
CA LEU A 191 58.62 42.27 73.49
C LEU A 191 59.47 43.53 73.64
N ASP A 192 59.16 44.61 72.95
CA ASP A 192 59.86 45.89 73.04
C ASP A 192 59.74 46.48 74.45
N ALA A 193 58.55 46.39 75.07
CA ALA A 193 58.36 46.75 76.47
C ALA A 193 59.18 45.86 77.43
N LYS A 194 59.28 44.55 77.14
CA LYS A 194 60.15 43.64 77.89
C LYS A 194 61.63 43.95 77.68
N ILE A 195 62.05 44.30 76.47
CA ILE A 195 63.43 44.67 76.15
C ILE A 195 63.77 45.98 76.84
N ALA A 196 62.92 47.02 76.77
CA ALA A 196 63.12 48.27 77.49
C ALA A 196 63.15 48.06 79.02
N GLY A 197 62.26 47.21 79.54
CA GLY A 197 62.29 46.79 80.94
C GLY A 197 63.57 46.03 81.29
N GLN A 198 64.05 45.15 80.40
CA GLN A 198 65.33 44.46 80.55
C GLN A 198 66.53 45.39 80.37
N GLU A 199 66.47 46.44 79.57
CA GLU A 199 67.52 47.46 79.41
C GLU A 199 67.61 48.34 80.66
N PHE A 200 66.47 48.70 81.24
CA PHE A 200 66.40 49.36 82.55
C PHE A 200 66.96 48.46 83.67
N LEU A 201 66.52 47.19 83.73
CA LEU A 201 67.07 46.20 84.65
C LEU A 201 68.55 45.90 84.37
N ASN A 202 68.99 45.96 83.11
CA ASN A 202 70.39 45.82 82.73
C ASN A 202 71.21 47.05 83.15
N LEU A 203 70.70 48.28 83.05
CA LEU A 203 71.38 49.48 83.57
C LEU A 203 71.54 49.38 85.10
N ASP A 204 70.54 48.83 85.79
CA ASP A 204 70.56 48.56 87.23
C ASP A 204 71.48 47.37 87.61
N GLN A 205 71.59 46.36 86.74
CA GLN A 205 72.45 45.18 86.88
C GLN A 205 73.82 45.34 86.18
N LEU A 206 74.29 46.56 85.92
CA LEU A 206 75.71 46.80 85.61
C LEU A 206 76.63 46.57 86.83
N GLY A 207 76.10 46.02 87.92
CA GLY A 207 76.80 45.03 88.73
C GLY A 207 76.28 43.61 88.44
N ILE A 208 77.17 42.76 87.87
CA ILE A 208 77.11 41.28 87.76
C ILE A 208 76.42 40.72 86.49
N LYS A 209 77.16 40.58 85.37
CA LYS A 209 76.56 40.52 84.01
C LYS A 209 77.12 39.50 82.98
N GLN A 210 77.15 38.22 83.32
CA GLN A 210 77.23 37.15 82.29
C GLN A 210 76.10 36.13 82.44
N ALA A 211 75.86 35.59 83.64
CA ALA A 211 74.88 34.53 83.87
C ALA A 211 73.41 34.92 83.58
N ALA A 212 73.03 36.19 83.78
CA ALA A 212 71.65 36.65 83.55
C ALA A 212 71.28 36.76 82.06
N LYS A 213 72.26 37.04 81.18
CA LYS A 213 72.05 37.09 79.72
C LYS A 213 71.84 35.69 79.14
N ASP A 214 72.63 34.73 79.61
CA ASP A 214 72.49 33.33 79.20
C ASP A 214 71.14 32.75 79.62
N LEU A 215 70.61 33.15 80.79
CA LEU A 215 69.27 32.77 81.24
C LEU A 215 68.16 33.36 80.35
N ALA A 216 68.28 34.62 79.92
CA ALA A 216 67.29 35.27 79.06
C ALA A 216 67.27 34.68 77.64
N ILE A 217 68.44 34.31 77.09
CA ILE A 217 68.54 33.61 75.81
C ILE A 217 67.94 32.21 75.94
N ALA A 218 68.25 31.46 77.00
CA ALA A 218 67.67 30.15 77.25
C ALA A 218 66.13 30.18 77.38
N ASP A 219 65.57 31.23 78.01
CA ASP A 219 64.12 31.43 78.12
C ASP A 219 63.47 31.74 76.75
N LEU A 220 64.11 32.57 75.91
CA LEU A 220 63.63 32.86 74.56
C LEU A 220 63.70 31.61 73.66
N GLU A 221 64.79 30.86 73.71
CA GLU A 221 64.93 29.59 72.99
C GLU A 221 63.86 28.58 73.40
N SER A 222 63.55 28.48 74.70
CA SER A 222 62.47 27.65 75.23
C SER A 222 61.11 28.08 74.68
N LYS A 223 60.84 29.39 74.60
CA LYS A 223 59.60 29.94 74.03
C LYS A 223 59.48 29.67 72.53
N PHE A 224 60.55 29.83 71.76
CA PHE A 224 60.57 29.50 70.33
C PHE A 224 60.35 28.00 70.10
N LYS A 225 61.00 27.14 70.89
CA LYS A 225 60.81 25.69 70.83
C LYS A 225 59.37 25.29 71.16
N THR A 226 58.76 25.95 72.14
CA THR A 226 57.35 25.72 72.52
C THR A 226 56.40 26.19 71.42
N ARG A 227 56.62 27.37 70.84
CA ARG A 227 55.80 27.89 69.74
C ARG A 227 55.93 27.06 68.47
N ARG A 228 57.14 26.57 68.15
CA ARG A 228 57.38 25.68 67.02
C ARG A 228 56.67 24.35 67.21
N ARG A 229 56.76 23.74 68.41
CA ARG A 229 56.02 22.52 68.75
C ARG A 229 54.49 22.71 68.67
N ALA A 230 53.98 23.85 69.11
CA ALA A 230 52.55 24.17 69.01
C ALA A 230 52.09 24.30 67.55
N ALA A 231 52.86 25.01 66.70
CA ALA A 231 52.56 25.15 65.28
C ALA A 231 52.69 23.82 64.51
N GLU A 232 53.72 23.02 64.80
CA GLU A 232 53.89 21.68 64.24
C GLU A 232 52.69 20.77 64.60
N LYS A 233 52.21 20.84 65.85
CA LYS A 233 51.04 20.09 66.30
C LYS A 233 49.76 20.53 65.58
N GLU A 234 49.51 21.83 65.48
CA GLU A 234 48.33 22.36 64.79
C GLU A 234 48.34 22.01 63.29
N TYR A 235 49.51 22.07 62.64
CA TYR A 235 49.65 21.65 61.25
C TYR A 235 49.37 20.17 61.06
N LEU A 236 49.87 19.33 61.98
CA LEU A 236 49.64 17.88 61.96
C LEU A 236 48.15 17.56 62.18
N GLU A 237 47.47 18.28 63.09
CA GLU A 237 46.03 18.14 63.34
C GLU A 237 45.22 18.50 62.10
N LYS A 238 45.50 19.64 61.45
CA LYS A 238 44.84 20.05 60.19
C LYS A 238 45.12 19.08 59.04
N HIS A 239 46.33 18.56 58.94
CA HIS A 239 46.68 17.56 57.93
C HIS A 239 45.90 16.26 58.15
N ASN A 240 45.85 15.75 59.39
CA ASN A 240 45.10 14.56 59.73
C ASN A 240 43.59 14.74 59.50
N GLU A 241 43.04 15.92 59.80
CA GLU A 241 41.65 16.25 59.52
C GLU A 241 41.36 16.26 58.01
N ALA A 242 42.22 16.89 57.21
CA ALA A 242 42.10 16.88 55.75
C ALA A 242 42.19 15.45 55.19
N VAL A 243 43.14 14.63 55.67
CA VAL A 243 43.25 13.21 55.28
C VAL A 243 41.95 12.47 55.59
N ARG A 244 41.41 12.62 56.81
CA ARG A 244 40.16 11.96 57.22
C ARG A 244 38.98 12.37 56.35
N GLN A 245 38.88 13.66 55.99
CA GLN A 245 37.84 14.14 55.07
C GLN A 245 37.99 13.54 53.68
N THR A 246 39.23 13.48 53.14
CA THR A 246 39.48 12.87 51.82
C THR A 246 39.21 11.37 51.81
N GLU A 247 39.55 10.65 52.88
CA GLU A 247 39.22 9.24 53.05
C GLU A 247 37.70 9.03 53.12
N GLY A 248 36.98 9.90 53.83
CA GLY A 248 35.51 9.88 53.88
C GLY A 248 34.87 10.08 52.50
N TYR A 249 35.34 11.06 51.72
CA TYR A 249 34.87 11.26 50.35
C TYR A 249 35.20 10.07 49.44
N LEU A 250 36.40 9.50 49.57
CA LEU A 250 36.81 8.34 48.80
C LEU A 250 35.93 7.12 49.11
N GLU A 251 35.60 6.90 50.38
CA GLU A 251 34.76 5.79 50.80
C GLU A 251 33.31 5.97 50.34
N SER A 252 32.74 7.18 50.45
CA SER A 252 31.42 7.52 49.89
C SER A 252 31.38 7.27 48.38
N ALA A 253 32.39 7.73 47.64
CA ALA A 253 32.47 7.52 46.20
C ALA A 253 32.56 6.04 45.81
N LYS A 254 33.24 5.20 46.62
CA LYS A 254 33.26 3.75 46.41
C LYS A 254 31.89 3.14 46.63
N THR A 255 31.19 3.53 47.70
CA THR A 255 29.82 3.06 47.99
C THR A 255 28.89 3.41 46.84
N ASP A 256 28.89 4.67 46.40
CA ASP A 256 28.08 5.14 45.26
C ASP A 256 28.38 4.34 43.98
N LEU A 257 29.66 4.08 43.71
CA LEU A 257 30.06 3.28 42.54
C LEU A 257 29.55 1.83 42.66
N THR A 258 29.58 1.24 43.85
CA THR A 258 29.03 -0.12 44.06
C THR A 258 27.52 -0.17 43.87
N ASP A 259 26.79 0.86 44.31
CA ASP A 259 25.34 0.91 44.16
C ASP A 259 24.94 1.23 42.70
N LEU A 260 25.70 2.07 42.01
CA LEU A 260 25.57 2.25 40.56
C LEU A 260 25.82 0.95 39.79
N LYS A 261 26.81 0.14 40.19
CA LYS A 261 27.02 -1.18 39.57
C LYS A 261 25.84 -2.12 39.79
N LYS A 262 25.24 -2.13 40.99
CA LYS A 262 24.03 -2.92 41.28
C LYS A 262 22.87 -2.45 40.42
N THR A 263 22.58 -1.15 40.38
CA THR A 263 21.48 -0.61 39.57
C THR A 263 21.66 -0.89 38.08
N ILE A 264 22.88 -0.75 37.54
CA ILE A 264 23.20 -1.15 36.16
C ILE A 264 22.91 -2.64 35.93
N SER A 265 23.30 -3.51 36.87
CA SER A 265 23.02 -4.95 36.75
C SER A 265 21.52 -5.26 36.76
N THR A 266 20.74 -4.57 37.59
CA THR A 266 19.28 -4.71 37.65
C THR A 266 18.63 -4.24 36.34
N ILE A 267 18.98 -3.05 35.85
CA ILE A 267 18.48 -2.52 34.58
C ILE A 267 18.82 -3.47 33.43
N ARG A 268 20.02 -4.07 33.43
CA ARG A 268 20.40 -5.03 32.39
C ARG A 268 19.52 -6.28 32.39
N LEU A 269 19.14 -6.78 33.57
CA LEU A 269 18.21 -7.90 33.69
C LEU A 269 16.79 -7.51 33.26
N GLU A 270 16.34 -6.30 33.59
CA GLU A 270 15.04 -5.76 33.14
C GLU A 270 15.00 -5.62 31.61
N ILE A 271 16.06 -5.11 30.99
CA ILE A 271 16.18 -5.03 29.52
C ILE A 271 16.09 -6.43 28.89
N GLN A 272 16.83 -7.41 29.42
CA GLN A 272 16.79 -8.79 28.91
C GLN A 272 15.39 -9.41 29.05
N ALA A 273 14.70 -9.15 30.16
CA ALA A 273 13.33 -9.61 30.36
C ALA A 273 12.36 -8.98 29.35
N LEU A 274 12.47 -7.67 29.12
CA LEU A 274 11.66 -6.96 28.13
C LEU A 274 11.94 -7.43 26.69
N GLU A 275 13.20 -7.68 26.34
CA GLU A 275 13.57 -8.24 25.03
C GLU A 275 12.96 -9.64 24.82
N MET A 276 13.00 -10.49 25.85
CA MET A 276 12.39 -11.82 25.80
C MET A 276 10.87 -11.75 25.68
N GLU A 277 10.22 -10.87 26.45
CA GLU A 277 8.77 -10.66 26.40
C GLU A 277 8.34 -10.12 25.02
N ALA A 278 9.07 -9.14 24.48
CA ALA A 278 8.82 -8.60 23.14
C ALA A 278 8.98 -9.68 22.05
N GLY A 279 10.02 -10.52 22.14
CA GLY A 279 10.23 -11.64 21.22
C GLY A 279 9.12 -12.70 21.29
N GLN A 280 8.64 -13.02 22.49
CA GLN A 280 7.51 -13.94 22.68
C GLN A 280 6.20 -13.36 22.16
N ALA A 281 5.93 -12.07 22.43
CA ALA A 281 4.76 -11.38 21.91
C ALA A 281 4.76 -11.32 20.38
N GLN A 282 5.90 -10.98 19.77
CA GLN A 282 6.06 -10.99 18.31
C GLN A 282 5.81 -12.39 17.72
N SER A 283 6.34 -13.43 18.36
CA SER A 283 6.14 -14.81 17.91
C SER A 283 4.67 -15.24 17.99
N ARG A 284 3.95 -14.84 19.05
CA ARG A 284 2.50 -15.08 19.19
C ARG A 284 1.70 -14.36 18.11
N ILE A 285 1.97 -13.07 17.89
CA ILE A 285 1.29 -12.29 16.84
C ILE A 285 1.51 -12.92 15.46
N LEU A 286 2.72 -13.38 15.17
CA LEU A 286 3.03 -14.03 13.89
C LEU A 286 2.31 -15.38 13.75
N ALA A 287 2.23 -16.17 14.83
CA ALA A 287 1.52 -17.44 14.83
C ALA A 287 0.00 -17.24 14.65
N ASP A 288 -0.59 -16.28 15.35
CA ASP A 288 -2.02 -15.95 15.23
C ASP A 288 -2.35 -15.44 13.82
N ALA A 289 -1.51 -14.56 13.27
CA ALA A 289 -1.67 -14.07 11.89
C ALA A 289 -1.57 -15.19 10.86
N ARG A 290 -0.63 -16.14 11.04
CA ARG A 290 -0.52 -17.32 10.17
C ARG A 290 -1.74 -18.22 10.27
N SER A 291 -2.21 -18.52 11.49
CA SER A 291 -3.41 -19.33 11.70
C SER A 291 -4.66 -18.69 11.07
N GLN A 292 -4.82 -17.36 11.20
CA GLN A 292 -5.90 -16.64 10.54
C GLN A 292 -5.78 -16.69 9.01
N ALA A 293 -4.57 -16.51 8.46
CA ALA A 293 -4.35 -16.61 7.03
C ALA A 293 -4.66 -18.02 6.50
N GLU A 294 -4.22 -19.07 7.19
CA GLU A 294 -4.53 -20.47 6.86
C GLU A 294 -6.03 -20.74 6.92
N ALA A 295 -6.74 -20.23 7.92
CA ALA A 295 -8.19 -20.37 8.03
C ALA A 295 -8.92 -19.66 6.88
N ILE A 296 -8.48 -18.46 6.49
CA ILE A 296 -9.05 -17.72 5.35
C ILE A 296 -8.81 -18.47 4.05
N VAL A 297 -7.58 -18.94 3.79
CA VAL A 297 -7.26 -19.72 2.59
C VAL A 297 -8.10 -20.99 2.53
N HIS A 298 -8.21 -21.71 3.65
CA HIS A 298 -9.02 -22.92 3.71
C HIS A 298 -10.51 -22.65 3.44
N SER A 299 -11.06 -21.57 4.00
CA SER A 299 -12.45 -21.17 3.73
C SER A 299 -12.66 -20.80 2.26
N ALA A 300 -11.71 -20.09 1.66
CA ALA A 300 -11.75 -19.73 0.24
C ALA A 300 -11.66 -20.96 -0.67
N ASP A 301 -10.83 -21.95 -0.31
CA ASP A 301 -10.75 -23.22 -1.04
C ASP A 301 -12.08 -23.97 -0.99
N ILE A 302 -12.72 -24.06 0.19
CA ILE A 302 -14.04 -24.70 0.31
C ILE A 302 -15.07 -23.97 -0.58
N GLU A 303 -15.17 -22.65 -0.47
CA GLU A 303 -16.08 -21.86 -1.31
C GLU A 303 -15.82 -22.05 -2.81
N ALA A 304 -14.54 -22.06 -3.23
CA ALA A 304 -14.17 -22.30 -4.61
C ALA A 304 -14.58 -23.71 -5.07
N THR A 305 -14.40 -24.74 -4.24
CA THR A 305 -14.86 -26.09 -4.57
C THR A 305 -16.39 -26.20 -4.66
N GLU A 306 -17.12 -25.51 -3.79
CA GLU A 306 -18.59 -25.48 -3.84
C GLU A 306 -19.10 -24.76 -5.09
N ILE A 307 -18.51 -23.62 -5.45
CA ILE A 307 -18.86 -22.89 -6.68
C ILE A 307 -18.59 -23.77 -7.89
N ASN A 308 -17.45 -24.46 -7.93
CA ASN A 308 -17.10 -25.34 -9.04
C ASN A 308 -18.06 -26.54 -9.13
N ALA A 309 -18.43 -27.15 -8.00
CA ALA A 309 -19.41 -28.23 -7.98
C ALA A 309 -20.79 -27.78 -8.51
N LYS A 310 -21.28 -26.61 -8.08
CA LYS A 310 -22.53 -26.02 -8.58
C LYS A 310 -22.47 -25.70 -10.07
N ALA A 311 -21.33 -25.21 -10.55
CA ALA A 311 -21.12 -24.94 -11.97
C ALA A 311 -21.18 -26.25 -12.79
N LEU A 312 -20.51 -27.31 -12.34
CA LEU A 312 -20.55 -28.63 -12.99
C LEU A 312 -21.95 -29.24 -12.99
N GLU A 313 -22.70 -29.12 -11.88
CA GLU A 313 -24.09 -29.58 -11.80
C GLU A 313 -24.98 -28.83 -12.80
N SER A 314 -24.87 -27.50 -12.87
CA SER A 314 -25.62 -26.70 -13.83
C SER A 314 -25.29 -27.04 -15.28
N ILE A 315 -24.01 -27.31 -15.59
CA ILE A 315 -23.58 -27.79 -16.92
C ILE A 315 -24.25 -29.13 -17.24
N ALA A 316 -24.24 -30.09 -16.30
CA ALA A 316 -24.84 -31.40 -16.50
C ALA A 316 -26.37 -31.33 -16.70
N GLU A 317 -27.06 -30.43 -15.97
CA GLU A 317 -28.49 -30.18 -16.18
C GLU A 317 -28.78 -29.61 -17.57
N LEU A 318 -27.97 -28.65 -18.02
CA LEU A 318 -28.07 -28.05 -19.35
C LEU A 318 -27.81 -29.09 -20.46
N GLU A 319 -26.80 -29.94 -20.31
CA GLU A 319 -26.52 -31.04 -21.25
C GLU A 319 -27.70 -32.01 -21.33
N LYS A 320 -28.23 -32.45 -20.19
CA LYS A 320 -29.38 -33.37 -20.15
C LYS A 320 -30.64 -32.75 -20.77
N ALA A 321 -30.89 -31.46 -20.52
CA ALA A 321 -31.98 -30.73 -21.14
C ALA A 321 -31.79 -30.64 -22.67
N SER A 322 -30.57 -30.39 -23.13
CA SER A 322 -30.21 -30.38 -24.55
C SER A 322 -30.43 -31.76 -25.20
N GLU A 323 -29.98 -32.85 -24.57
CA GLU A 323 -30.21 -34.22 -25.07
C GLU A 323 -31.70 -34.58 -25.17
N LEU A 324 -32.52 -34.18 -24.18
CA LEU A 324 -33.96 -34.39 -24.22
C LEU A 324 -34.60 -33.62 -25.37
N ASN A 325 -34.19 -32.38 -25.60
CA ASN A 325 -34.63 -31.58 -26.74
C ASN A 325 -34.23 -32.24 -28.06
N MET A 326 -32.99 -32.74 -28.16
CA MET A 326 -32.49 -33.47 -29.33
C MET A 326 -33.34 -34.72 -29.62
N LYS A 327 -33.59 -35.55 -28.60
CA LYS A 327 -34.47 -36.74 -28.73
C LYS A 327 -35.90 -36.37 -29.15
N ASN A 328 -36.44 -35.26 -28.64
CA ASN A 328 -37.75 -34.78 -29.05
C ASN A 328 -37.76 -34.36 -30.54
N ILE A 329 -36.70 -33.69 -30.99
CA ILE A 329 -36.54 -33.33 -32.41
C ILE A 329 -36.43 -34.61 -33.26
N GLU A 330 -35.59 -35.57 -32.87
CA GLU A 330 -35.46 -36.86 -33.57
C GLU A 330 -36.79 -37.62 -33.65
N ASN A 331 -37.53 -37.70 -32.54
CA ASN A 331 -38.85 -38.35 -32.51
C ASN A 331 -39.84 -37.64 -33.43
N ARG A 332 -39.84 -36.31 -33.47
CA ARG A 332 -40.67 -35.53 -34.40
C ARG A 332 -40.30 -35.83 -35.85
N VAL A 333 -39.00 -35.87 -36.17
CA VAL A 333 -38.49 -36.22 -37.50
C VAL A 333 -38.93 -37.63 -37.89
N ARG A 334 -38.69 -38.63 -37.04
CA ARG A 334 -39.07 -40.04 -37.27
C ARG A 334 -40.59 -40.22 -37.41
N SER A 335 -41.39 -39.47 -36.64
CA SER A 335 -42.85 -39.45 -36.81
C SER A 335 -43.25 -38.86 -38.16
N GLY A 336 -42.58 -37.77 -38.58
CA GLY A 336 -42.78 -37.15 -39.88
C GLY A 336 -42.45 -38.12 -41.01
N GLU A 337 -41.35 -38.86 -40.90
CA GLU A 337 -40.98 -39.93 -41.84
C GLU A 337 -42.04 -41.02 -41.91
N LEU A 338 -42.57 -41.48 -40.76
CA LEU A 338 -43.66 -42.46 -40.69
C LEU A 338 -44.96 -41.93 -41.32
N TYR A 339 -45.33 -40.67 -41.06
CA TYR A 339 -46.48 -40.01 -41.69
C TYR A 339 -46.32 -39.93 -43.20
N LEU A 340 -45.15 -39.54 -43.69
CA LEU A 340 -44.84 -39.52 -45.12
C LEU A 340 -44.88 -40.92 -45.73
N LYS A 341 -44.37 -41.94 -45.02
CA LYS A 341 -44.41 -43.34 -45.46
C LYS A 341 -45.85 -43.89 -45.52
N ASN A 342 -46.68 -43.55 -44.54
CA ASN A 342 -48.10 -43.90 -44.54
C ASN A 342 -48.86 -43.20 -45.66
N LEU A 343 -48.66 -41.88 -45.85
CA LEU A 343 -49.23 -41.13 -46.97
C LEU A 343 -48.84 -41.74 -48.32
N ARG A 344 -47.57 -42.10 -48.50
CA ARG A 344 -47.08 -42.79 -49.70
C ARG A 344 -47.79 -44.13 -49.92
N SER A 345 -47.95 -44.94 -48.87
CA SER A 345 -48.66 -46.23 -48.97
C SER A 345 -50.14 -46.07 -49.34
N LEU A 346 -50.77 -44.98 -48.87
CA LEU A 346 -52.15 -44.62 -49.20
C LEU A 346 -52.28 -44.22 -50.67
N VAL A 347 -51.36 -43.39 -51.17
CA VAL A 347 -51.30 -42.99 -52.60
C VAL A 347 -51.08 -44.21 -53.51
N THR A 348 -50.20 -45.14 -53.14
CA THR A 348 -49.99 -46.38 -53.91
C THR A 348 -51.14 -47.38 -53.81
N ASN A 349 -51.93 -47.34 -52.73
CA ASN A 349 -53.12 -48.18 -52.57
C ASN A 349 -54.34 -47.62 -53.32
N THR A 350 -54.43 -46.29 -53.49
CA THR A 350 -55.43 -45.67 -54.37
C THR A 350 -55.16 -45.96 -55.85
N ASP A 351 -53.89 -46.08 -56.26
CA ASP A 351 -53.52 -46.48 -57.63
C ASP A 351 -53.80 -47.97 -57.93
N SER A 352 -54.00 -48.81 -56.91
CA SER A 352 -54.30 -50.25 -57.06
C SER A 352 -55.78 -50.61 -56.83
N SER A 353 -56.65 -49.61 -56.66
CA SER A 353 -58.11 -49.79 -56.60
C SER A 353 -58.85 -49.28 -57.84
N GLU A 354 -58.12 -48.97 -58.92
CA GLU A 354 -58.65 -48.60 -60.25
C GLU A 354 -58.42 -49.65 -61.36
N GLU A 355 -57.99 -50.87 -61.03
CA GLU A 355 -58.15 -52.07 -61.90
C GLU A 355 -59.24 -52.99 -61.36
#